data_AF-A0A254SSP2-F1
#
_entry.id   AF-A0A254SSP2-F1
#
_cell.length_a   1.000
_cell.length_b   1.000
_cell.length_c   1.000
_cell.angle_alpha   90.00
_cell.angle_beta   90.00
_cell.angle_gamma   90.00
#
_symmetry.space_group_name_H-M   'P 1'
#
loop_
_entity.id
_entity.type
_entity.pdbx_description
1 polymer ?
#
loop_
_entity_poly.entity_id
_entity_poly.type
_entity_poly.pdbx_seq_one_letter_code
_entity_poly.pdbx_strand_id
1 'polypeptide(L)'
;MKKKVIRLPIFLDIFKEHPIPSFGLSSGNRRKSFFFTNPFHFSKFGAMNSTMPKIARFLKESTFRLLRIAGILVVIYISMVFYLALTERRNAFPRAIYHKEANEAIQGKAKPLTCTLEDGSILNGFTLGNENDPVMLYFPEADEDAAQFLAQVDSLPGTNIVAFNYRGSAQNKGTPSEDTFEKDARQIAECAAQVNGKFPQTLVGRGMGAISAINQHSNNKQIILIDPIFDIADAIHQKYGFLYPKFLIRTNFKVSIDKLKKAQNNTTVLFDKKQFEERTKAEYSKLEGAKFIVRNGESLQKVLILSQKRNLF
;
A
#
# COMPACT_ATOMS: atom_id res chain seq x y z
N MET A 1 -27.26 32.84 -15.51
CA MET A 1 -26.98 33.23 -14.11
C MET A 1 -25.91 32.29 -13.53
N LYS A 2 -24.80 32.90 -13.08
CA LYS A 2 -23.73 32.45 -12.15
C LYS A 2 -23.15 31.02 -12.27
N LYS A 3 -22.01 30.93 -12.99
CA LYS A 3 -20.96 29.90 -12.78
C LYS A 3 -20.36 30.06 -11.38
N LYS A 4 -20.36 28.99 -10.57
CA LYS A 4 -19.69 28.97 -9.26
C LYS A 4 -18.42 28.14 -9.37
N VAL A 5 -17.29 28.83 -9.43
CA VAL A 5 -15.94 28.27 -9.38
C VAL A 5 -15.63 27.96 -7.92
N ILE A 6 -15.36 26.68 -7.60
CA ILE A 6 -14.94 26.25 -6.26
C ILE A 6 -13.42 26.05 -6.32
N ARG A 7 -12.68 26.96 -5.69
CA ARG A 7 -11.24 26.84 -5.44
C ARG A 7 -11.03 25.99 -4.19
N LEU A 8 -10.23 24.92 -4.28
CA LEU A 8 -9.66 24.23 -3.12
C LEU A 8 -8.55 25.09 -2.51
N PRO A 9 -8.48 25.24 -1.17
CA PRO A 9 -7.29 25.78 -0.52
C PRO A 9 -6.22 24.70 -0.33
N ILE A 10 -5.03 25.06 -0.78
CA ILE A 10 -3.73 24.47 -0.50
C ILE A 10 -3.45 24.64 1.00
N PHE A 11 -3.03 23.57 1.69
CA PHE A 11 -2.49 23.66 3.05
C PHE A 11 -1.10 23.02 3.07
N LEU A 12 -0.10 23.86 2.82
CA LEU A 12 1.33 23.56 2.88
C LEU A 12 1.95 24.73 3.64
N ASP A 13 1.73 24.78 4.95
CA ASP A 13 2.25 25.84 5.83
C ASP A 13 2.64 25.25 7.19
N ILE A 14 3.64 24.36 7.18
CA ILE A 14 4.34 23.94 8.39
C ILE A 14 5.84 23.96 8.07
N PHE A 15 6.41 25.15 7.82
CA PHE A 15 7.86 25.43 7.91
C PHE A 15 8.08 26.94 7.75
N LYS A 16 7.63 27.73 8.73
CA LYS A 16 8.00 29.15 8.78
C LYS A 16 7.86 29.67 10.19
N GLU A 17 8.85 29.39 11.04
CA GLU A 17 9.16 30.20 12.21
C GLU A 17 10.44 29.66 12.85
N HIS A 18 11.57 30.32 12.58
CA HIS A 18 12.64 30.59 13.56
C HIS A 18 13.63 31.59 12.90
N PRO A 19 13.69 32.84 13.37
CA PRO A 19 14.61 33.83 12.84
C PRO A 19 16.07 33.57 13.29
N ILE A 20 16.98 33.69 12.33
CA ILE A 20 18.44 33.69 12.52
C ILE A 20 18.84 35.01 13.19
N PRO A 21 19.59 35.03 14.30
CA PRO A 21 20.10 36.28 14.86
C PRO A 21 21.27 36.82 14.03
N SER A 22 21.10 38.01 13.48
CA SER A 22 22.12 38.85 12.88
C SER A 22 22.96 39.53 13.97
N PHE A 23 24.27 39.24 14.01
CA PHE A 23 25.21 39.99 14.84
C PHE A 23 25.61 41.28 14.12
N GLY A 24 25.05 42.39 14.58
CA GLY A 24 25.45 43.74 14.18
C GLY A 24 26.77 44.15 14.86
N LEU A 25 27.74 44.55 14.03
CA LEU A 25 28.94 45.27 14.44
C LEU A 25 28.55 46.72 14.80
N SER A 26 28.75 47.11 16.05
CA SER A 26 28.67 48.52 16.47
C SER A 26 30.05 48.98 16.93
N SER A 27 30.60 49.93 16.17
CA SER A 27 31.79 50.71 16.52
C SER A 27 31.39 51.92 17.36
N GLY A 28 32.17 52.26 18.39
CA GLY A 28 31.83 53.37 19.29
C GLY A 28 32.87 53.65 20.35
N ASN A 29 33.81 54.51 20.00
CA ASN A 29 35.01 54.92 20.72
C ASN A 29 34.74 55.99 21.81
N ARG A 30 35.34 55.87 23.02
CA ARG A 30 35.92 57.01 23.79
C ARG A 30 36.64 56.59 25.09
N ARG A 31 37.95 56.84 25.12
CA ARG A 31 38.82 57.54 26.14
C ARG A 31 38.34 57.52 27.62
N LYS A 32 39.17 57.36 28.67
CA LYS A 32 40.58 57.78 28.90
C LYS A 32 41.09 57.19 30.25
N SER A 33 42.41 57.01 30.35
CA SER A 33 43.32 57.06 31.52
C SER A 33 43.08 56.15 32.73
N PHE A 34 44.09 55.34 33.09
CA PHE A 34 44.90 55.57 34.31
C PHE A 34 46.21 54.77 34.25
N PHE A 35 47.26 55.38 34.79
CA PHE A 35 48.64 54.92 34.88
C PHE A 35 48.81 53.64 35.70
N PHE A 36 49.76 52.77 35.34
CA PHE A 36 50.92 52.41 36.19
C PHE A 36 51.91 51.51 35.42
N THR A 37 53.16 51.60 35.84
CA THR A 37 54.42 51.26 35.19
C THR A 37 54.95 49.85 35.49
N ASN A 38 55.77 49.34 34.55
CA ASN A 38 56.91 48.41 34.68
C ASN A 38 56.66 46.90 34.89
N PRO A 39 57.66 46.04 34.60
CA PRO A 39 58.51 46.00 33.40
C PRO A 39 58.56 44.57 32.77
N PHE A 40 59.20 44.52 31.61
CA PHE A 40 59.60 43.33 30.88
C PHE A 40 60.15 42.19 31.77
N HIS A 41 59.59 40.99 31.59
CA HIS A 41 60.27 39.74 31.91
C HIS A 41 60.31 38.85 30.66
N PHE A 42 61.52 38.69 30.12
CA PHE A 42 61.84 37.68 29.12
C PHE A 42 61.92 36.33 29.84
N SER A 43 61.01 35.40 29.55
CA SER A 43 61.19 33.99 29.89
C SER A 43 60.95 33.12 28.66
N LYS A 44 62.09 32.69 28.09
CA LYS A 44 62.40 31.35 27.59
C LYS A 44 61.24 30.50 27.01
N PHE A 45 61.39 30.20 25.72
CA PHE A 45 61.28 28.85 25.14
C PHE A 45 60.38 27.86 25.89
N GLY A 46 59.16 27.65 25.36
CA GLY A 46 58.23 26.63 25.82
C GLY A 46 57.08 26.38 24.84
N ALA A 47 57.35 26.44 23.53
CA ALA A 47 56.38 26.10 22.49
C ALA A 47 56.72 24.73 21.89
N MET A 48 56.25 23.65 22.52
CA MET A 48 55.86 22.37 21.91
C MET A 48 55.59 21.40 23.06
N ASN A 49 54.33 21.31 23.51
CA ASN A 49 53.72 20.12 24.17
C ASN A 49 52.29 20.36 24.75
N SER A 50 51.68 21.54 24.58
CA SER A 50 50.34 21.82 25.15
C SER A 50 49.16 21.75 24.17
N THR A 51 49.39 21.52 22.88
CA THR A 51 48.35 21.45 21.83
C THR A 51 47.81 20.03 21.61
N MET A 52 48.64 19.00 21.76
CA MET A 52 48.21 17.59 21.63
C MET A 52 47.09 17.15 22.60
N PRO A 53 47.11 17.49 23.91
CA PRO A 53 46.05 17.06 24.82
C PRO A 53 44.71 17.78 24.58
N LYS A 54 44.72 18.99 23.98
CA LYS A 54 43.49 19.75 23.66
C LYS A 54 42.77 19.18 22.45
N ILE A 55 43.51 18.83 21.38
CA ILE A 55 42.95 18.22 20.17
C ILE A 55 42.40 16.83 20.48
N ALA A 56 43.12 16.01 21.26
CA ALA A 56 42.66 14.69 21.68
C ALA A 56 41.38 14.76 22.55
N ARG A 57 41.28 15.75 23.45
CA ARG A 57 40.08 15.98 24.27
C ARG A 57 38.89 16.47 23.42
N PHE A 58 39.12 17.37 22.47
CA PHE A 58 38.10 17.85 21.54
C PHE A 58 37.59 16.75 20.60
N LEU A 59 38.48 15.89 20.09
CA LEU A 59 38.11 14.71 19.31
C LEU A 59 37.31 13.71 20.16
N LYS A 60 37.73 13.46 21.40
CA LYS A 60 37.01 12.58 22.35
C LYS A 60 35.62 13.10 22.72
N GLU A 61 35.47 14.39 22.96
CA GLU A 61 34.16 14.99 23.23
C GLU A 61 33.25 14.97 21.99
N SER A 62 33.83 15.19 20.80
CA SER A 62 33.10 15.11 19.53
C SER A 62 32.65 13.68 19.23
N THR A 63 33.50 12.67 19.47
CA THR A 63 33.12 11.27 19.29
C THR A 63 32.04 10.83 20.26
N PHE A 64 32.07 11.25 21.54
CA PHE A 64 30.98 10.97 22.48
C PHE A 64 29.65 11.61 22.06
N ARG A 65 29.66 12.84 21.53
CA ARG A 65 28.46 13.48 20.99
C ARG A 65 27.91 12.72 19.79
N LEU A 66 28.78 12.32 18.86
CA LEU A 66 28.39 11.51 17.70
C LEU A 66 27.84 10.14 18.10
N LEU A 67 28.46 9.46 19.07
CA LEU A 67 27.97 8.19 19.63
C LEU A 67 26.61 8.36 20.30
N ARG A 68 26.38 9.46 21.04
CA ARG A 68 25.08 9.75 21.65
C ARG A 68 24.00 9.97 20.58
N ILE A 69 24.30 10.75 19.54
CA ILE A 69 23.37 10.97 18.42
C ILE A 69 23.08 9.66 17.71
N ALA A 70 24.10 8.86 17.40
CA ALA A 70 23.95 7.55 16.79
C ALA A 70 23.09 6.63 17.67
N GLY A 71 23.33 6.59 18.99
CA GLY A 71 22.52 5.83 19.94
C GLY A 71 21.04 6.25 19.94
N ILE A 72 20.77 7.57 19.92
CA ILE A 72 19.40 8.09 19.83
C ILE A 72 18.74 7.64 18.51
N LEU A 73 19.45 7.74 17.38
CA LEU A 73 18.93 7.30 16.07
C LEU A 73 18.63 5.79 16.06
N VAL A 74 19.49 4.97 16.67
CA VAL A 74 19.26 3.52 16.82
C VAL A 74 18.00 3.25 17.64
N VAL A 75 17.80 3.95 18.77
CA VAL A 75 16.60 3.80 19.60
C VAL A 75 15.34 4.20 18.85
N ILE A 76 15.38 5.30 18.09
CA ILE A 76 14.26 5.74 17.24
C ILE A 76 13.94 4.68 16.19
N TYR A 77 14.96 4.17 15.50
CA TYR A 77 14.79 3.14 14.48
C TYR A 77 14.17 1.86 15.07
N ILE A 78 14.70 1.34 16.19
CA ILE A 78 14.15 0.15 16.85
C ILE A 78 12.70 0.38 17.27
N SER A 79 12.38 1.58 17.76
CA SER A 79 11.02 1.95 18.16
C SER A 79 10.06 1.98 16.97
N MET A 80 10.50 2.48 15.80
CA MET A 80 9.74 2.45 14.55
C MET A 80 9.51 1.02 14.05
N VAL A 81 10.55 0.19 14.01
CA VAL A 81 10.46 -1.22 13.62
C VAL A 81 9.49 -1.97 14.54
N PHE A 82 9.59 -1.74 15.85
CA PHE A 82 8.71 -2.35 16.83
C PHE A 82 7.24 -1.93 16.63
N TYR A 83 6.99 -0.65 16.36
CA TYR A 83 5.65 -0.16 16.03
C TYR A 83 5.08 -0.83 14.76
N LEU A 84 5.90 -0.97 13.71
CA LEU A 84 5.49 -1.64 12.47
C LEU A 84 5.19 -3.13 12.71
N ALA A 85 5.99 -3.81 13.53
CA ALA A 85 5.74 -5.20 13.91
C ALA A 85 4.44 -5.37 14.72
N LEU A 86 4.12 -4.45 15.64
CA LEU A 86 2.86 -4.48 16.38
C LEU A 86 1.64 -4.19 15.50
N THR A 87 1.82 -3.38 14.46
CA THR A 87 0.76 -3.00 13.52
C THR A 87 0.73 -3.85 12.25
N GLU A 88 1.60 -4.85 12.14
CA GLU A 88 1.80 -5.68 10.95
C GLU A 88 0.48 -6.22 10.40
N ARG A 89 -0.34 -6.89 11.23
CA ARG A 89 -1.62 -7.45 10.78
C ARG A 89 -2.53 -6.40 10.14
N ARG A 90 -2.57 -5.18 10.68
CA ARG A 90 -3.41 -4.09 10.13
C ARG A 90 -2.86 -3.55 8.82
N ASN A 91 -1.54 -3.58 8.64
CA ASN A 91 -0.87 -3.20 7.40
C ASN A 91 -0.97 -4.30 6.33
N ALA A 92 -0.89 -5.57 6.75
CA ALA A 92 -0.96 -6.75 5.91
C ALA A 92 -2.37 -7.02 5.42
N PHE A 93 -3.38 -6.83 6.27
CA PHE A 93 -4.79 -7.02 5.94
C PHE A 93 -5.59 -5.77 6.35
N PRO A 94 -5.45 -4.66 5.60
CA PRO A 94 -6.25 -3.48 5.84
C PRO A 94 -7.73 -3.80 5.60
N ARG A 95 -8.61 -2.94 6.13
CA ARG A 95 -10.06 -3.12 6.06
C ARG A 95 -10.63 -2.02 5.20
N ALA A 96 -11.48 -2.39 4.23
CA ALA A 96 -12.21 -1.41 3.47
C ALA A 96 -13.15 -0.62 4.37
N ILE A 97 -13.19 0.69 4.15
CA ILE A 97 -14.17 1.57 4.78
C ILE A 97 -15.43 1.51 3.93
N TYR A 98 -16.60 1.51 4.58
CA TYR A 98 -17.87 1.57 3.86
C TYR A 98 -17.98 2.87 3.05
N HIS A 99 -18.16 2.75 1.74
CA HIS A 99 -18.26 3.89 0.84
C HIS A 99 -19.71 4.20 0.47
N LYS A 100 -20.31 5.16 1.18
CA LYS A 100 -21.72 5.52 1.03
C LYS A 100 -22.08 5.89 -0.41
N GLU A 101 -21.30 6.76 -1.05
CA GLU A 101 -21.57 7.23 -2.41
C GLU A 101 -21.52 6.09 -3.44
N ALA A 102 -20.59 5.13 -3.25
CA ALA A 102 -20.48 3.97 -4.12
C ALA A 102 -21.66 3.01 -3.95
N ASN A 103 -22.10 2.80 -2.70
CA ASN A 103 -23.28 1.98 -2.39
C ASN A 103 -24.56 2.60 -2.96
N GLU A 104 -24.71 3.93 -2.89
CA GLU A 104 -25.82 4.65 -3.53
C GLU A 104 -25.76 4.55 -5.07
N ALA A 105 -24.56 4.63 -5.67
CA ALA A 105 -24.39 4.55 -7.13
C ALA A 105 -24.77 3.20 -7.74
N ILE A 106 -24.65 2.11 -6.97
CA ILE A 106 -25.04 0.75 -7.41
C ILE A 106 -26.47 0.39 -7.04
N GLN A 107 -27.16 1.24 -6.27
CA GLN A 107 -28.53 0.98 -5.84
C GLN A 107 -29.46 0.85 -7.05
N GLY A 108 -30.25 -0.23 -7.09
CA GLY A 108 -31.15 -0.54 -8.21
C GLY A 108 -30.47 -1.15 -9.44
N LYS A 109 -29.13 -1.19 -9.48
CA LYS A 109 -28.34 -1.89 -10.52
C LYS A 109 -27.78 -3.21 -10.02
N ALA A 110 -27.20 -3.21 -8.83
CA ALA A 110 -26.68 -4.39 -8.17
C ALA A 110 -27.70 -4.93 -7.15
N LYS A 111 -27.80 -6.26 -7.06
CA LYS A 111 -28.61 -6.93 -6.03
C LYS A 111 -27.68 -7.32 -4.86
N PRO A 112 -28.10 -7.13 -3.60
CA PRO A 112 -27.31 -7.57 -2.45
C PRO A 112 -27.22 -9.10 -2.41
N LEU A 113 -26.07 -9.59 -1.96
CA LEU A 113 -25.82 -11.00 -1.69
C LEU A 113 -25.28 -11.18 -0.28
N THR A 114 -25.53 -12.35 0.28
CA THR A 114 -25.02 -12.76 1.58
C THR A 114 -24.38 -14.13 1.45
N CYS A 115 -23.18 -14.28 2.03
CA CYS A 115 -22.45 -15.54 2.10
C CYS A 115 -22.22 -15.89 3.57
N THR A 116 -22.81 -17.00 4.02
CA THR A 116 -22.58 -17.52 5.37
C THR A 116 -21.42 -18.49 5.32
N LEU A 117 -20.36 -18.18 6.06
CA LEU A 117 -19.16 -19.00 6.17
C LEU A 117 -19.36 -20.15 7.17
N GLU A 118 -18.52 -21.18 7.07
CA GLU A 118 -18.45 -22.36 7.95
C GLU A 118 -18.30 -21.97 9.43
N ASP A 119 -17.60 -20.88 9.73
CA ASP A 119 -17.42 -20.37 11.11
C ASP A 119 -18.63 -19.54 11.62
N GLY A 120 -19.70 -19.46 10.82
CA GLY A 120 -20.91 -18.69 11.11
C GLY A 120 -20.79 -17.19 10.79
N SER A 121 -19.64 -16.71 10.34
CA SER A 121 -19.49 -15.33 9.88
C SER A 121 -20.33 -15.08 8.64
N ILE A 122 -20.90 -13.88 8.54
CA ILE A 122 -21.72 -13.48 7.40
C ILE A 122 -20.99 -12.39 6.63
N LEU A 123 -20.71 -12.65 5.36
CA LEU A 123 -20.15 -11.68 4.42
C LEU A 123 -21.24 -11.12 3.53
N ASN A 124 -21.39 -9.80 3.53
CA ASN A 124 -22.20 -9.09 2.56
C ASN A 124 -21.41 -8.82 1.29
N GLY A 125 -22.12 -8.92 0.17
CA GLY A 125 -21.62 -8.68 -1.16
C GLY A 125 -22.74 -8.26 -2.10
N PHE A 126 -22.46 -8.33 -3.39
CA PHE A 126 -23.34 -7.83 -4.44
C PHE A 126 -23.18 -8.68 -5.70
N THR A 127 -24.26 -8.75 -6.48
CA THR A 127 -24.27 -9.25 -7.85
C THR A 127 -24.75 -8.17 -8.81
N LEU A 128 -24.09 -8.03 -9.96
CA LEU A 128 -24.38 -7.01 -10.96
C LEU A 128 -24.36 -7.64 -12.36
N GLY A 129 -25.50 -7.61 -13.05
CA GLY A 129 -25.69 -8.25 -14.35
C GLY A 129 -26.91 -9.17 -14.36
N ASN A 130 -27.05 -9.97 -15.41
CA ASN A 130 -28.11 -10.98 -15.50
C ASN A 130 -27.66 -12.26 -14.79
N GLU A 131 -28.47 -12.79 -13.87
CA GLU A 131 -28.14 -14.00 -13.10
C GLU A 131 -27.86 -15.23 -13.99
N ASN A 132 -28.43 -15.29 -15.18
CA ASN A 132 -28.21 -16.39 -16.12
C ASN A 132 -26.86 -16.30 -16.88
N ASP A 133 -26.21 -15.14 -16.86
CA ASP A 133 -24.93 -14.95 -17.51
C ASP A 133 -23.79 -15.68 -16.76
N PRO A 134 -22.68 -16.02 -17.44
CA PRO A 134 -21.49 -16.55 -16.80
C PRO A 134 -21.02 -15.65 -15.65
N VAL A 135 -20.73 -16.28 -14.50
CA VAL A 135 -20.25 -15.56 -13.31
C VAL A 135 -18.78 -15.17 -13.48
N MET A 136 -18.52 -13.88 -13.23
CA MET A 136 -17.21 -13.31 -12.97
C MET A 136 -17.12 -12.98 -11.48
N LEU A 137 -16.26 -13.70 -10.76
CA LEU A 137 -16.02 -13.42 -9.35
C LEU A 137 -14.88 -12.41 -9.18
N TYR A 138 -15.16 -11.30 -8.52
CA TYR A 138 -14.19 -10.27 -8.19
C TYR A 138 -13.75 -10.35 -6.73
N PHE A 139 -12.44 -10.50 -6.54
CA PHE A 139 -11.74 -10.36 -5.27
C PHE A 139 -11.17 -8.94 -5.17
N PRO A 140 -11.75 -8.07 -4.31
CA PRO A 140 -11.31 -6.69 -4.17
C PRO A 140 -9.89 -6.59 -3.60
N GLU A 141 -9.30 -5.40 -3.69
CA GLU A 141 -8.17 -5.08 -2.81
C GLU A 141 -8.67 -5.03 -1.35
N ALA A 142 -7.80 -5.31 -0.38
CA ALA A 142 -8.23 -5.44 1.02
C ALA A 142 -8.86 -4.16 1.62
N ASP A 143 -8.43 -2.98 1.15
CA ASP A 143 -8.97 -1.67 1.54
C ASP A 143 -10.06 -1.12 0.60
N GLU A 144 -10.51 -1.91 -0.38
CA GLU A 144 -11.53 -1.53 -1.34
C GLU A 144 -12.91 -2.10 -0.97
N ASP A 145 -13.93 -1.24 -0.97
CA ASP A 145 -15.31 -1.68 -0.86
C ASP A 145 -15.76 -2.23 -2.22
N ALA A 146 -16.30 -3.44 -2.25
CA ALA A 146 -16.84 -4.08 -3.44
C ALA A 146 -17.81 -3.16 -4.21
N ALA A 147 -18.57 -2.32 -3.50
CA ALA A 147 -19.46 -1.35 -4.12
C ALA A 147 -18.71 -0.30 -4.98
N GLN A 148 -17.49 0.09 -4.59
CA GLN A 148 -16.67 1.02 -5.39
C GLN A 148 -16.26 0.41 -6.72
N PHE A 149 -15.87 -0.87 -6.72
CA PHE A 149 -15.55 -1.57 -7.95
C PHE A 149 -16.78 -1.65 -8.88
N LEU A 150 -17.93 -2.05 -8.33
CA LEU A 150 -19.17 -2.15 -9.09
C LEU A 150 -19.63 -0.79 -9.64
N ALA A 151 -19.50 0.29 -8.87
CA ALA A 151 -19.78 1.65 -9.34
C ALA A 151 -18.82 2.10 -10.46
N GLN A 152 -17.54 1.71 -10.41
CA GLN A 152 -16.56 2.03 -11.45
C GLN A 152 -16.80 1.25 -12.74
N VAL A 153 -17.24 0.00 -12.64
CA VAL A 153 -17.49 -0.88 -13.79
C VAL A 153 -18.86 -0.62 -14.41
N ASP A 154 -19.86 -0.26 -13.60
CA ASP A 154 -21.26 0.04 -13.96
C ASP A 154 -22.04 -1.14 -14.59
N SER A 155 -21.51 -1.78 -15.63
CA SER A 155 -22.05 -3.00 -16.24
C SER A 155 -21.01 -3.72 -17.11
N LEU A 156 -21.14 -5.03 -17.25
CA LEU A 156 -20.37 -5.82 -18.23
C LEU A 156 -21.34 -6.71 -19.04
N PRO A 157 -21.56 -6.42 -20.33
CA PRO A 157 -22.50 -7.20 -21.15
C PRO A 157 -22.17 -8.69 -21.19
N GLY A 158 -23.17 -9.55 -20.98
CA GLY A 158 -23.03 -11.01 -21.01
C GLY A 158 -22.22 -11.58 -19.84
N THR A 159 -22.11 -10.84 -18.74
CA THR A 159 -21.38 -11.24 -17.53
C THR A 159 -22.21 -10.91 -16.30
N ASN A 160 -22.26 -11.85 -15.36
CA ASN A 160 -22.76 -11.59 -14.01
C ASN A 160 -21.58 -11.37 -13.06
N ILE A 161 -21.38 -10.16 -12.57
CA ILE A 161 -20.29 -9.84 -11.65
C ILE A 161 -20.75 -10.17 -10.24
N VAL A 162 -19.96 -10.94 -9.50
CA VAL A 162 -20.17 -11.23 -8.09
C VAL A 162 -18.98 -10.72 -7.30
N ALA A 163 -19.22 -9.96 -6.24
CA ALA A 163 -18.16 -9.43 -5.38
C ALA A 163 -18.62 -9.43 -3.92
N PHE A 164 -17.73 -9.81 -3.01
CA PHE A 164 -17.98 -9.78 -1.57
C PHE A 164 -16.93 -8.92 -0.88
N ASN A 165 -17.36 -8.21 0.17
CA ASN A 165 -16.43 -7.56 1.07
C ASN A 165 -15.81 -8.59 2.02
N TYR A 166 -14.51 -8.49 2.29
CA TYR A 166 -13.83 -9.39 3.24
C TYR A 166 -14.36 -9.23 4.67
N ARG A 167 -14.10 -10.21 5.54
CA ARG A 167 -14.39 -10.09 6.97
C ARG A 167 -13.75 -8.83 7.56
N GLY A 168 -14.51 -8.08 8.35
CA GLY A 168 -14.06 -6.81 8.93
C GLY A 168 -14.09 -5.60 7.98
N SER A 169 -14.38 -5.79 6.68
CA SER A 169 -14.42 -4.73 5.66
C SER A 169 -15.85 -4.30 5.33
N ALA A 170 -16.06 -3.00 5.08
CA ALA A 170 -17.31 -2.41 4.59
C ALA A 170 -18.58 -2.98 5.25
N GLN A 171 -18.62 -2.88 6.59
CA GLN A 171 -19.69 -3.34 7.51
C GLN A 171 -19.75 -4.85 7.79
N ASN A 172 -18.94 -5.67 7.14
CA ASN A 172 -18.81 -7.07 7.55
C ASN A 172 -18.10 -7.17 8.90
N LYS A 173 -18.60 -8.06 9.76
CA LYS A 173 -18.01 -8.33 11.07
C LYS A 173 -16.76 -9.19 10.94
N GLY A 174 -16.07 -9.39 12.05
CA GLY A 174 -14.87 -10.22 12.12
C GLY A 174 -13.59 -9.43 11.94
N THR A 175 -12.47 -10.16 11.90
CA THR A 175 -11.14 -9.58 11.81
C THR A 175 -10.33 -10.36 10.78
N PRO A 176 -9.77 -9.71 9.75
CA PRO A 176 -8.98 -10.41 8.75
C PRO A 176 -7.61 -10.82 9.30
N SER A 177 -7.14 -11.97 8.84
CA SER A 177 -5.84 -12.54 9.13
C SER A 177 -5.44 -13.48 8.01
N GLU A 178 -4.17 -13.86 7.94
CA GLU A 178 -3.67 -14.86 7.01
C GLU A 178 -4.48 -16.18 7.08
N ASP A 179 -4.76 -16.67 8.29
CA ASP A 179 -5.51 -17.92 8.51
C ASP A 179 -6.94 -17.90 7.99
N THR A 180 -7.54 -16.70 7.91
CA THR A 180 -8.93 -16.52 7.51
C THR A 180 -9.05 -16.13 6.05
N PHE A 181 -8.11 -15.36 5.50
CA PHE A 181 -8.22 -14.78 4.17
C PHE A 181 -8.33 -15.84 3.06
N GLU A 182 -7.50 -16.89 3.11
CA GLU A 182 -7.53 -17.98 2.12
C GLU A 182 -8.80 -18.83 2.27
N LYS A 183 -9.22 -19.11 3.50
CA LYS A 183 -10.44 -19.89 3.78
C LYS A 183 -11.69 -19.15 3.35
N ASP A 184 -11.74 -17.85 3.59
CA ASP A 184 -12.82 -16.97 3.14
C ASP A 184 -12.86 -16.92 1.62
N ALA A 185 -11.71 -16.77 0.96
CA ALA A 185 -11.66 -16.72 -0.50
C ALA A 185 -12.24 -17.97 -1.16
N ARG A 186 -11.96 -19.16 -0.58
CA ARG A 186 -12.55 -20.43 -1.04
C ARG A 186 -14.07 -20.44 -0.89
N GLN A 187 -14.57 -20.09 0.29
CA GLN A 187 -16.02 -20.07 0.57
C GLN A 187 -16.76 -18.98 -0.22
N ILE A 188 -16.11 -17.85 -0.46
CA ILE A 188 -16.62 -16.80 -1.36
C ILE A 188 -16.80 -17.36 -2.79
N ALA A 189 -15.86 -18.19 -3.26
CA ALA A 189 -16.00 -18.83 -4.58
C ALA A 189 -17.16 -19.84 -4.64
N GLU A 190 -17.40 -20.58 -3.55
CA GLU A 190 -18.55 -21.48 -3.41
C GLU A 190 -19.87 -20.69 -3.38
N CYS A 191 -19.94 -19.61 -2.59
CA CYS A 191 -21.09 -18.71 -2.56
C CYS A 191 -21.37 -18.07 -3.93
N ALA A 192 -20.31 -17.68 -4.66
CA ALA A 192 -20.47 -17.16 -6.02
C ALA A 192 -21.04 -18.20 -7.00
N ALA A 193 -20.72 -19.48 -6.80
CA ALA A 193 -21.28 -20.56 -7.61
C ALA A 193 -22.79 -20.78 -7.37
N GLN A 194 -23.29 -20.45 -6.18
CA GLN A 194 -24.70 -20.57 -5.84
C GLN A 194 -25.59 -19.56 -6.57
N VAL A 195 -25.03 -18.46 -7.08
CA VAL A 195 -25.78 -17.42 -7.79
C VAL A 195 -26.50 -17.95 -9.03
N ASN A 196 -25.87 -18.88 -9.76
CA ASN A 196 -26.47 -19.48 -10.97
C ASN A 196 -26.23 -20.99 -11.10
N GLY A 197 -25.80 -21.64 -10.02
CA GLY A 197 -25.51 -23.08 -9.97
C GLY A 197 -24.25 -23.52 -10.72
N LYS A 198 -23.38 -22.58 -11.14
CA LYS A 198 -22.14 -22.88 -11.87
C LYS A 198 -20.96 -22.16 -11.22
N PHE A 199 -19.83 -22.86 -11.11
CA PHE A 199 -18.59 -22.22 -10.65
C PHE A 199 -18.22 -21.00 -11.53
N PRO A 200 -17.63 -19.94 -10.95
CA PRO A 200 -17.23 -18.76 -11.70
C PRO A 200 -16.37 -19.12 -12.91
N GLN A 201 -16.76 -18.63 -14.10
CA GLN A 201 -15.95 -18.86 -15.30
C GLN A 201 -14.74 -17.93 -15.35
N THR A 202 -14.85 -16.75 -14.75
CA THR A 202 -13.76 -15.76 -14.68
C THR A 202 -13.47 -15.42 -13.23
N LEU A 203 -12.20 -15.45 -12.84
CA LEU A 203 -11.74 -14.89 -11.58
C LEU A 203 -11.03 -13.57 -11.85
N VAL A 204 -11.37 -12.55 -11.08
CA VAL A 204 -10.74 -11.24 -11.15
C VAL A 204 -10.22 -10.89 -9.78
N GLY A 205 -8.99 -10.40 -9.68
CA GLY A 205 -8.42 -9.98 -8.40
C GLY A 205 -7.63 -8.69 -8.54
N ARG A 206 -7.83 -7.74 -7.63
CA ARG A 206 -7.07 -6.47 -7.58
C ARG A 206 -6.09 -6.47 -6.42
N GLY A 207 -4.84 -6.09 -6.67
CA GLY A 207 -3.83 -5.97 -5.64
C GLY A 207 -3.70 -7.26 -4.81
N MET A 208 -3.99 -7.22 -3.50
CA MET A 208 -4.03 -8.44 -2.67
C MET A 208 -5.06 -9.47 -3.11
N GLY A 209 -6.23 -9.04 -3.61
CA GLY A 209 -7.26 -9.93 -4.14
C GLY A 209 -6.77 -10.76 -5.35
N ALA A 210 -5.70 -10.34 -6.02
CA ALA A 210 -5.04 -11.13 -7.06
C ALA A 210 -4.47 -12.45 -6.52
N ILE A 211 -3.96 -12.45 -5.29
CA ILE A 211 -3.48 -13.67 -4.62
C ILE A 211 -4.64 -14.65 -4.47
N SER A 212 -5.79 -14.18 -3.97
CA SER A 212 -7.01 -15.00 -3.85
C SER A 212 -7.50 -15.51 -5.20
N ALA A 213 -7.53 -14.67 -6.24
CA ALA A 213 -7.96 -15.08 -7.57
C ALA A 213 -7.09 -16.21 -8.15
N ILE A 214 -5.76 -16.13 -7.99
CA ILE A 214 -4.84 -17.19 -8.45
C ILE A 214 -4.95 -18.42 -7.55
N ASN A 215 -4.99 -18.23 -6.23
CA ASN A 215 -5.03 -19.32 -5.28
C ASN A 215 -6.35 -20.09 -5.33
N GLN A 216 -7.47 -19.47 -5.73
CA GLN A 216 -8.74 -20.15 -5.96
C GLN A 216 -8.88 -20.70 -7.39
N HIS A 217 -7.90 -20.46 -8.25
CA HIS A 217 -7.94 -21.02 -9.59
C HIS A 217 -7.96 -22.55 -9.56
N SER A 218 -8.84 -23.11 -10.38
CA SER A 218 -8.95 -24.54 -10.66
C SER A 218 -9.14 -24.78 -12.15
N ASN A 219 -10.37 -24.62 -12.66
CA ASN A 219 -10.76 -24.82 -14.05
C ASN A 219 -11.44 -23.58 -14.65
N ASN A 220 -11.22 -22.41 -14.05
CA ASN A 220 -11.79 -21.16 -14.56
C ASN A 220 -11.22 -20.89 -15.96
N LYS A 221 -12.07 -20.37 -16.85
CA LYS A 221 -11.69 -20.08 -18.24
C LYS A 221 -10.74 -18.90 -18.36
N GLN A 222 -10.79 -17.97 -17.40
CA GLN A 222 -9.99 -16.76 -17.43
C GLN A 222 -9.64 -16.29 -16.02
N ILE A 223 -8.44 -15.72 -15.89
CA ILE A 223 -8.03 -14.94 -14.73
C ILE A 223 -7.68 -13.52 -15.20
N ILE A 224 -8.19 -12.50 -14.52
CA ILE A 224 -7.81 -11.10 -14.75
C ILE A 224 -7.22 -10.53 -13.46
N LEU A 225 -5.98 -10.07 -13.52
CA LEU A 225 -5.26 -9.55 -12.37
C LEU A 225 -5.05 -8.05 -12.54
N ILE A 226 -5.56 -7.25 -11.61
CA ILE A 226 -5.50 -5.78 -11.67
C ILE A 226 -4.45 -5.29 -10.67
N ASP A 227 -3.39 -4.65 -11.16
CA ASP A 227 -2.23 -4.22 -10.34
C ASP A 227 -1.78 -5.27 -9.29
N PRO A 228 -1.59 -6.55 -9.68
CA PRO A 228 -1.42 -7.63 -8.72
C PRO A 228 -0.17 -7.46 -7.87
N ILE A 229 -0.22 -8.06 -6.68
CA ILE A 229 0.95 -8.34 -5.84
C ILE A 229 1.18 -9.84 -5.77
N PHE A 230 2.45 -10.23 -5.67
CA PHE A 230 2.83 -11.63 -5.53
C PHE A 230 2.86 -12.11 -4.07
N ASP A 231 3.28 -11.23 -3.16
CA ASP A 231 3.51 -11.53 -1.73
C ASP A 231 3.20 -10.27 -0.91
N ILE A 232 2.38 -10.40 0.15
CA ILE A 232 2.08 -9.28 1.05
C ILE A 232 3.36 -8.77 1.73
N ALA A 233 4.29 -9.65 2.09
CA ALA A 233 5.54 -9.24 2.72
C ALA A 233 6.39 -8.37 1.79
N ASP A 234 6.45 -8.71 0.50
CA ASP A 234 7.11 -7.86 -0.50
C ASP A 234 6.40 -6.51 -0.66
N ALA A 235 5.08 -6.49 -0.70
CA ALA A 235 4.31 -5.26 -0.81
C ALA A 235 4.52 -4.33 0.41
N ILE A 236 4.55 -4.87 1.62
CA ILE A 236 4.85 -4.12 2.86
C ILE A 236 6.31 -3.62 2.83
N HIS A 237 7.26 -4.48 2.48
CA HIS A 237 8.68 -4.10 2.41
C HIS A 237 8.90 -2.97 1.39
N GLN A 238 8.29 -3.04 0.22
CA GLN A 238 8.39 -1.96 -0.78
C GLN A 238 7.81 -0.64 -0.29
N LYS A 239 6.76 -0.68 0.55
CA LYS A 239 6.15 0.52 1.14
C LYS A 239 7.02 1.17 2.21
N TYR A 240 7.66 0.39 3.08
CA TYR A 240 8.41 0.90 4.24
C TYR A 240 9.95 0.88 4.04
N GLY A 241 10.44 0.20 3.00
CA GLY A 241 11.85 0.13 2.63
C GLY A 241 12.74 -0.40 3.77
N PHE A 242 13.82 0.33 4.05
CA PHE A 242 14.77 -0.03 5.10
C PHE A 242 14.16 0.01 6.52
N LEU A 243 13.02 0.68 6.72
CA LEU A 243 12.35 0.74 8.03
C LEU A 243 11.66 -0.57 8.38
N TYR A 244 11.33 -1.40 7.40
CA TYR A 244 10.75 -2.72 7.66
C TYR A 244 11.26 -3.75 6.65
N PRO A 245 12.46 -4.31 6.89
CA PRO A 245 13.03 -5.37 6.06
C PRO A 245 12.13 -6.60 5.97
N LYS A 246 12.11 -7.25 4.80
CA LYS A 246 11.24 -8.42 4.54
C LYS A 246 11.32 -9.51 5.60
N PHE A 247 12.51 -9.81 6.12
CA PHE A 247 12.71 -10.88 7.11
C PHE A 247 12.07 -10.61 8.48
N LEU A 248 11.64 -9.37 8.76
CA LEU A 248 10.90 -9.02 9.99
C LEU A 248 9.38 -9.10 9.83
N ILE A 249 8.91 -9.30 8.60
CA ILE A 249 7.49 -9.44 8.29
C ILE A 249 7.13 -10.91 8.47
N ARG A 250 6.11 -11.18 9.27
CA ARG A 250 5.68 -12.52 9.68
C ARG A 250 4.67 -13.13 8.72
N THR A 251 3.84 -12.30 8.09
CA THR A 251 2.84 -12.79 7.15
C THR A 251 3.49 -13.42 5.92
N ASN A 252 2.96 -14.56 5.48
CA ASN A 252 3.44 -15.34 4.34
C ASN A 252 2.32 -15.62 3.32
N PHE A 253 1.29 -14.77 3.31
CA PHE A 253 0.23 -14.84 2.33
C PHE A 253 0.73 -14.38 0.95
N LYS A 254 0.82 -15.33 0.02
CA LYS A 254 1.42 -15.15 -1.30
C LYS A 254 0.78 -16.04 -2.35
N VAL A 255 1.10 -15.76 -3.61
CA VAL A 255 0.63 -16.53 -4.76
C VAL A 255 1.18 -17.96 -4.74
N SER A 256 0.31 -18.93 -5.02
CA SER A 256 0.70 -20.31 -5.34
C SER A 256 1.35 -20.36 -6.74
N ILE A 257 2.65 -20.63 -6.78
CA ILE A 257 3.44 -20.70 -8.03
C ILE A 257 2.87 -21.74 -9.00
N ASP A 258 2.48 -22.91 -8.48
CA ASP A 258 1.95 -23.99 -9.30
C ASP A 258 0.62 -23.61 -9.95
N LYS A 259 -0.25 -22.92 -9.20
CA LYS A 259 -1.52 -22.42 -9.74
C LYS A 259 -1.29 -21.30 -10.76
N LEU A 260 -0.36 -20.38 -10.48
CA LEU A 260 -0.01 -19.31 -11.40
C LEU A 260 0.52 -19.85 -12.73
N LYS A 261 1.44 -20.84 -12.68
CA LYS A 261 1.98 -21.48 -13.89
C LYS A 261 0.90 -22.21 -14.70
N LYS A 262 -0.03 -22.92 -14.03
CA LYS A 262 -1.15 -23.58 -14.70
C LYS A 262 -2.11 -22.58 -15.37
N ALA A 263 -2.31 -21.42 -14.73
CA ALA A 263 -3.17 -20.37 -15.22
C ALA A 263 -2.52 -19.41 -16.22
N GLN A 264 -1.20 -19.49 -16.46
CA GLN A 264 -0.49 -18.41 -17.15
C GLN A 264 -1.09 -18.10 -18.54
N ASN A 265 -1.51 -19.12 -19.28
CA ASN A 265 -2.06 -18.98 -20.64
C ASN A 265 -3.47 -18.35 -20.69
N ASN A 266 -4.22 -18.41 -19.59
CA ASN A 266 -5.55 -17.79 -19.48
C ASN A 266 -5.56 -16.56 -18.57
N THR A 267 -4.38 -16.09 -18.16
CA THR A 267 -4.20 -14.92 -17.29
C THR A 267 -4.02 -13.66 -18.11
N THR A 268 -4.73 -12.60 -17.73
CA THR A 268 -4.54 -11.24 -18.21
C THR A 268 -4.12 -10.34 -17.05
N VAL A 269 -2.97 -9.69 -17.15
CA VAL A 269 -2.47 -8.72 -16.19
C VAL A 269 -2.80 -7.31 -16.69
N LEU A 270 -3.62 -6.60 -15.93
CA LEU A 270 -4.05 -5.23 -16.15
C LEU A 270 -3.25 -4.27 -15.26
N PHE A 271 -2.49 -3.38 -15.89
CA PHE A 271 -1.84 -2.23 -15.26
C PHE A 271 -2.83 -1.07 -15.23
N ASP A 272 -3.44 -0.85 -14.07
CA ASP A 272 -4.44 0.20 -13.83
C ASP A 272 -3.77 1.47 -13.30
N LYS A 273 -2.93 1.36 -12.26
CA LYS A 273 -2.22 2.50 -11.66
C LYS A 273 -0.74 2.52 -12.04
N LYS A 274 -0.29 3.65 -12.60
CA LYS A 274 1.13 3.86 -12.99
C LYS A 274 2.12 3.61 -11.84
N GLN A 275 1.75 3.92 -10.60
CA GLN A 275 2.60 3.72 -9.43
C GLN A 275 2.91 2.25 -9.13
N PHE A 276 2.10 1.30 -9.61
CA PHE A 276 2.29 -0.14 -9.39
C PHE A 276 2.90 -0.85 -10.61
N GLU A 277 3.03 -0.15 -11.73
CA GLU A 277 3.44 -0.73 -13.01
C GLU A 277 4.83 -1.37 -12.96
N GLU A 278 5.80 -0.70 -12.35
CA GLU A 278 7.18 -1.19 -12.23
C GLU A 278 7.24 -2.49 -11.41
N ARG A 279 6.59 -2.51 -10.23
CA ARG A 279 6.46 -3.70 -9.38
C ARG A 279 5.80 -4.84 -10.13
N THR A 280 4.63 -4.59 -10.72
CA THR A 280 3.88 -5.62 -11.41
C THR A 280 4.67 -6.15 -12.61
N LYS A 281 5.41 -5.32 -13.34
CA LYS A 281 6.31 -5.77 -14.41
C LYS A 281 7.42 -6.66 -13.87
N ALA A 282 8.09 -6.31 -12.78
CA ALA A 282 9.19 -7.11 -12.23
C ALA A 282 8.76 -8.53 -11.83
N GLU A 283 7.53 -8.70 -11.33
CA GLU A 283 6.99 -9.97 -10.87
C GLU A 283 6.31 -10.77 -11.99
N TYR A 284 5.43 -10.13 -12.76
CA TYR A 284 4.53 -10.83 -13.68
C TYR A 284 5.00 -10.87 -15.14
N SER A 285 5.93 -10.01 -15.57
CA SER A 285 6.44 -10.05 -16.97
C SER A 285 7.15 -11.35 -17.35
N LYS A 286 7.54 -12.15 -16.36
CA LYS A 286 8.16 -13.46 -16.51
C LYS A 286 7.16 -14.56 -16.89
N LEU A 287 5.87 -14.27 -16.84
CA LEU A 287 4.81 -15.22 -17.24
C LEU A 287 4.65 -15.20 -18.75
N GLU A 288 5.36 -16.09 -19.43
CA GLU A 288 5.42 -16.15 -20.91
C GLU A 288 4.04 -16.30 -21.58
N GLY A 289 3.08 -16.96 -20.91
CA GLY A 289 1.72 -17.14 -21.43
C GLY A 289 0.72 -16.03 -21.07
N ALA A 290 1.08 -15.11 -20.17
CA ALA A 290 0.14 -14.11 -19.68
C ALA A 290 -0.01 -12.95 -20.67
N LYS A 291 -1.22 -12.44 -20.81
CA LYS A 291 -1.54 -11.25 -21.61
C LYS A 291 -1.37 -10.01 -20.76
N PHE A 292 -0.81 -8.94 -21.32
CA PHE A 292 -0.59 -7.68 -20.61
C PHE A 292 -1.40 -6.54 -21.23
N ILE A 293 -2.11 -5.78 -20.40
CA ILE A 293 -2.93 -4.65 -20.84
C ILE A 293 -2.68 -3.47 -19.92
N VAL A 294 -2.47 -2.28 -20.49
CA VAL A 294 -2.36 -1.02 -19.74
C VAL A 294 -3.64 -0.22 -19.92
N ARG A 295 -4.19 0.34 -18.84
CA ARG A 295 -5.45 1.10 -18.89
C ARG A 295 -5.37 2.36 -19.75
N ASN A 296 -4.22 3.03 -19.81
CA ASN A 296 -3.95 4.18 -20.69
C ASN A 296 -5.04 5.28 -20.68
N GLY A 297 -5.64 5.55 -19.52
CA GLY A 297 -6.68 6.57 -19.35
C GLY A 297 -8.10 6.14 -19.75
N GLU A 298 -8.28 4.94 -20.29
CA GLU A 298 -9.59 4.37 -20.59
C GLU A 298 -10.39 4.05 -19.31
N SER A 299 -11.71 3.86 -19.41
CA SER A 299 -12.49 3.41 -18.27
C SER A 299 -12.14 1.96 -17.91
N LEU A 300 -12.21 1.61 -16.62
CA LEU A 300 -11.97 0.25 -16.16
C LEU A 300 -12.91 -0.75 -16.85
N GLN A 301 -14.18 -0.37 -17.00
CA GLN A 301 -15.19 -1.11 -17.75
C GLN A 301 -14.72 -1.47 -19.17
N LYS A 302 -14.27 -0.48 -19.95
CA LYS A 302 -13.83 -0.70 -21.34
C LYS A 302 -12.68 -1.69 -21.41
N VAL A 303 -11.73 -1.57 -20.49
CA VAL A 303 -10.56 -2.46 -20.46
C VAL A 303 -10.94 -3.88 -20.04
N LEU A 304 -11.86 -4.04 -19.07
CA LEU A 304 -12.37 -5.36 -18.70
C LEU A 304 -13.13 -6.03 -19.85
N ILE A 305 -13.93 -5.29 -20.62
CA ILE A 305 -14.60 -5.80 -21.83
C ILE A 305 -13.56 -6.28 -22.86
N LEU A 306 -12.48 -5.53 -23.07
CA LEU A 306 -11.39 -5.93 -23.97
C LEU A 306 -10.68 -7.20 -23.49
N SER A 307 -10.44 -7.32 -22.18
CA SER A 307 -9.84 -8.50 -21.56
C SER A 307 -10.70 -9.76 -21.77
N GLN A 308 -12.03 -9.65 -21.66
CA GLN A 308 -12.93 -10.80 -21.86
C GLN A 308 -12.99 -11.26 -23.33
N LYS A 309 -13.10 -10.31 -24.28
CA LYS A 309 -13.23 -10.64 -25.71
C LYS A 309 -12.02 -11.38 -26.29
N ARG A 310 -10.82 -11.09 -25.80
CA ARG A 310 -9.56 -11.66 -26.31
C ARG A 310 -9.28 -13.11 -25.89
N ASN A 311 -10.15 -13.73 -25.09
CA ASN A 311 -10.05 -15.14 -24.70
C ASN A 311 -11.15 -16.02 -25.33
N LEU A 312 -12.01 -15.45 -26.17
CA LEU A 312 -13.05 -16.17 -26.92
C LEU A 312 -12.62 -16.56 -28.34
N PHE A 313 -11.37 -16.28 -28.72
CA PHE A 313 -10.78 -16.58 -30.02
C PHE A 313 -9.39 -17.21 -29.85
#